data_AF-A0A944W0R1-F1
#
_entry.id   AF-A0A944W0R1-F1
#
_cell.length_a   1.000
_cell.length_b   1.000
_cell.length_c   1.000
_cell.angle_alpha   90.00
_cell.angle_beta   90.00
_cell.angle_gamma   90.00
#
_symmetry.space_group_name_H-M   'P 1'
#
loop_
_entity.id
_entity.type
_entity.pdbx_description
1 polymer ?
#
loop_
_entity_poly.entity_id
_entity_poly.type
_entity_poly.pdbx_seq_one_letter_code
_entity_poly.pdbx_strand_id
1 'polypeptide(L)'
;MTTVSLDLESPADLVLLNNAVWRYGPGWAPGLPNEGLVSQAVETPARLQAYDDSGWEELTDVAPGGDNPTSGSVDDPGIRKARSVGFTFGWYRIRVTLPERIGDFEVSGSTLWFETNIDDYGEVWIDGEWDSKAGAVQGFNVTNRVCVTDDARPGTEHVIACLAVNGPFGIPGGNIFLRWARLDFERP
;
A
#
# COMPACT_ATOMS: atom_id res chain seq x y z
N MET A 1 0.37 14.06 16.55
CA MET A 1 0.97 14.84 15.45
C MET A 1 2.26 14.15 15.06
N THR A 2 2.42 13.87 13.76
CA THR A 2 3.58 13.17 13.19
C THR A 2 4.90 13.78 13.66
N THR A 3 5.76 12.92 14.20
CA THR A 3 7.09 13.29 14.69
C THR A 3 8.17 12.93 13.68
N VAL A 4 8.08 11.75 13.06
CA VAL A 4 8.95 11.33 11.96
C VAL A 4 8.12 10.57 10.92
N SER A 5 8.47 10.73 9.65
CA SER A 5 7.85 10.03 8.53
C SER A 5 8.90 9.29 7.74
N LEU A 6 8.57 8.09 7.26
CA LEU A 6 9.32 7.34 6.26
C LEU A 6 8.53 7.32 4.95
N ASP A 7 9.18 7.69 3.86
CA ASP A 7 8.64 7.62 2.51
C ASP A 7 8.84 6.20 1.96
N LEU A 8 7.75 5.48 1.70
CA LEU A 8 7.80 4.11 1.19
C LEU A 8 8.11 4.04 -0.32
N GLU A 9 8.35 5.17 -0.97
CA GLU A 9 8.96 5.25 -2.30
C GLU A 9 10.47 5.52 -2.25
N SER A 10 11.04 5.84 -1.08
CA SER A 10 12.47 6.13 -0.88
C SER A 10 13.26 4.84 -0.63
N PRO A 11 14.22 4.47 -1.52
CA PRO A 11 15.07 3.31 -1.28
C PRO A 11 15.85 3.38 0.04
N ALA A 12 16.21 4.58 0.50
CA ALA A 12 16.92 4.78 1.77
C ALA A 12 16.04 4.43 2.98
N ASP A 13 14.75 4.80 2.93
CA ASP A 13 13.81 4.54 4.03
C ASP A 13 13.38 3.07 4.05
N LEU A 14 13.23 2.46 2.87
CA LEU A 14 12.95 1.02 2.74
C LEU A 14 14.06 0.15 3.34
N VAL A 15 15.33 0.58 3.27
CA VAL A 15 16.45 -0.10 3.96
C VAL A 15 16.26 -0.11 5.47
N LEU A 16 15.76 0.99 6.06
CA LEU A 16 15.50 1.08 7.50
C LEU A 16 14.41 0.10 7.96
N LEU A 17 13.50 -0.28 7.05
CA LEU A 17 12.39 -1.19 7.30
C LEU A 17 12.74 -2.66 6.98
N ASN A 18 14.01 -3.03 7.18
CA ASN A 18 14.58 -4.34 6.86
C ASN A 18 14.57 -4.66 5.35
N ASN A 19 15.03 -3.70 4.54
CA ASN A 19 15.05 -3.80 3.07
C ASN A 19 13.67 -4.15 2.50
N ALA A 20 12.64 -3.44 2.98
CA ALA A 20 11.27 -3.65 2.55
C ALA A 20 11.13 -3.45 1.03
N VAL A 21 10.29 -4.26 0.40
CA VAL A 21 10.05 -4.24 -1.05
C VAL A 21 8.56 -4.21 -1.32
N TRP A 22 8.15 -3.31 -2.21
CA TRP A 22 6.80 -3.33 -2.76
C TRP A 22 6.65 -4.45 -3.78
N ARG A 23 5.54 -5.18 -3.68
CA ARG A 23 5.12 -6.17 -4.67
C ARG A 23 3.78 -5.79 -5.28
N TYR A 24 3.64 -6.05 -6.57
CA TYR A 24 2.41 -5.85 -7.33
C TYR A 24 1.81 -7.16 -7.84
N GLY A 25 0.54 -7.38 -7.53
CA GLY A 25 -0.25 -8.52 -7.97
C GLY A 25 -1.44 -8.08 -8.81
N PRO A 26 -1.51 -8.40 -10.11
CA PRO A 26 -2.67 -8.06 -10.94
C PRO A 26 -3.88 -8.95 -10.61
N GLY A 27 -5.06 -8.36 -10.64
CA GLY A 27 -6.32 -9.05 -10.44
C GLY A 27 -6.87 -8.97 -9.01
N TRP A 28 -8.13 -9.39 -8.85
CA TRP A 28 -8.79 -9.42 -7.54
C TRP A 28 -8.22 -10.54 -6.66
N ALA A 29 -7.95 -11.71 -7.26
CA ALA A 29 -7.13 -12.76 -6.67
C ALA A 29 -5.97 -13.12 -7.63
N PRO A 30 -4.78 -12.54 -7.41
CA PRO A 30 -3.64 -12.70 -8.30
C PRO A 30 -3.25 -14.17 -8.53
N GLY A 31 -2.89 -14.49 -9.77
CA GLY A 31 -2.48 -15.82 -10.21
C GLY A 31 -3.62 -16.81 -10.48
N LEU A 32 -4.88 -16.46 -10.16
CA LEU A 32 -6.03 -17.30 -10.50
C LEU A 32 -6.54 -17.04 -11.92
N PRO A 33 -7.19 -18.04 -12.56
CA PRO A 33 -7.90 -17.82 -13.83
C PRO A 33 -8.89 -16.66 -13.73
N ASN A 34 -9.02 -15.89 -14.81
CA ASN A 34 -9.87 -14.71 -14.86
C ASN A 34 -9.60 -13.70 -13.72
N GLU A 35 -8.35 -13.61 -13.25
CA GLU A 35 -7.94 -12.71 -12.17
C GLU A 35 -8.73 -12.91 -10.86
N GLY A 36 -9.29 -14.12 -10.68
CA GLY A 36 -10.10 -14.47 -9.52
C GLY A 36 -11.56 -14.00 -9.58
N LEU A 37 -11.96 -13.30 -10.64
CA LEU A 37 -13.31 -12.75 -10.76
C LEU A 37 -14.32 -13.85 -11.02
N VAL A 38 -14.95 -14.31 -9.95
CA VAL A 38 -16.07 -15.25 -9.93
C VAL A 38 -17.27 -14.53 -9.32
N SER A 39 -18.42 -14.62 -9.97
CA SER A 39 -19.65 -13.98 -9.47
C SER A 39 -19.96 -14.43 -8.04
N GLN A 40 -20.28 -13.47 -7.17
CA GLN A 40 -20.62 -13.68 -5.76
C GLN A 40 -19.48 -14.20 -4.87
N ALA A 41 -18.23 -14.18 -5.35
CA ALA A 41 -17.09 -14.41 -4.48
C ALA A 41 -17.06 -13.33 -3.38
N VAL A 42 -16.90 -13.76 -2.13
CA VAL A 42 -17.09 -12.89 -0.95
C VAL A 42 -15.80 -12.25 -0.46
N GLU A 43 -14.65 -12.89 -0.71
CA GLU A 43 -13.35 -12.40 -0.29
C GLU A 43 -12.22 -13.03 -1.11
N THR A 44 -11.05 -12.39 -1.06
CA THR A 44 -9.80 -12.86 -1.65
C THR A 44 -8.73 -12.96 -0.56
N PRO A 45 -7.92 -14.03 -0.53
CA PRO A 45 -6.88 -14.19 0.49
C PRO A 45 -5.72 -13.20 0.33
N ALA A 46 -5.65 -12.45 -0.80
CA ALA A 46 -4.61 -11.48 -1.10
C ALA A 46 -4.51 -10.32 -0.09
N ARG A 47 -5.48 -10.15 0.82
CA ARG A 47 -5.41 -9.22 1.95
C ARG A 47 -4.61 -9.76 3.15
N LEU A 48 -4.55 -11.08 3.32
CA LEU A 48 -4.09 -11.71 4.57
C LEU A 48 -2.59 -11.54 4.78
N GLN A 49 -2.16 -11.42 6.04
CA GLN A 49 -0.75 -11.31 6.42
C GLN A 49 0.08 -12.51 5.92
N ALA A 50 -0.49 -13.72 6.04
CA ALA A 50 0.14 -14.98 5.67
C ALA A 50 0.04 -15.32 4.17
N TYR A 51 -0.58 -14.46 3.36
CA TYR A 51 -0.65 -14.68 1.92
C TYR A 51 0.74 -14.64 1.31
N ASP A 52 1.08 -15.67 0.52
CA ASP A 52 2.35 -15.79 -0.19
C ASP A 52 2.32 -14.93 -1.47
N ASP A 53 2.97 -13.78 -1.40
CA ASP A 53 3.15 -12.85 -2.52
C ASP A 53 4.53 -13.00 -3.20
N SER A 54 5.31 -14.05 -2.89
CA SER A 54 6.67 -14.21 -3.45
C SER A 54 6.72 -14.35 -4.97
N GLY A 55 5.60 -14.74 -5.60
CA GLY A 55 5.47 -14.82 -7.05
C GLY A 55 5.03 -13.52 -7.73
N TRP A 56 4.80 -12.44 -6.98
CA TRP A 56 4.35 -11.15 -7.51
C TRP A 56 5.51 -10.33 -8.09
N GLU A 57 5.19 -9.33 -8.91
CA GLU A 57 6.18 -8.40 -9.47
C GLU A 57 6.82 -7.59 -8.33
N GLU A 58 8.13 -7.68 -8.14
CA GLU A 58 8.85 -6.76 -7.27
C GLU A 58 9.00 -5.40 -7.98
N LEU A 59 8.56 -4.34 -7.32
CA LEU A 59 8.61 -2.98 -7.85
C LEU A 59 10.01 -2.40 -7.60
N THR A 60 10.97 -2.71 -8.47
CA THR A 60 12.39 -2.37 -8.28
C THR A 60 12.76 -0.94 -8.66
N ASP A 61 11.87 -0.23 -9.35
CA ASP A 61 12.10 1.12 -9.86
C ASP A 61 11.52 2.23 -8.97
N VAL A 62 11.06 1.89 -7.75
CA VAL A 62 10.50 2.86 -6.78
C VAL A 62 11.41 4.08 -6.61
N ALA A 63 10.78 5.25 -6.69
CA ALA A 63 11.46 6.54 -6.52
C ALA A 63 10.48 7.59 -5.97
N PRO A 64 10.91 8.44 -5.02
CA PRO A 64 10.07 9.49 -4.45
C PRO A 64 9.41 10.40 -5.50
N GLY A 65 8.19 10.85 -5.20
CA GLY A 65 7.34 11.68 -6.08
C GLY A 65 7.92 13.00 -6.60
N GLY A 66 9.01 13.53 -6.03
CA GLY A 66 9.52 14.87 -6.36
C GLY A 66 8.50 15.99 -6.12
N ASP A 67 8.81 17.22 -6.56
CA ASP A 67 7.96 18.41 -6.33
C ASP A 67 6.69 18.43 -7.21
N ASN A 68 6.68 17.65 -8.29
CA ASN A 68 5.55 17.52 -9.20
C ASN A 68 5.24 16.05 -9.44
N PRO A 69 4.72 15.35 -8.40
CA PRO A 69 4.38 13.95 -8.51
C PRO A 69 3.31 13.79 -9.58
N THR A 70 3.64 12.98 -10.56
CA THR A 70 2.73 12.55 -11.62
C THR A 70 1.51 11.86 -11.02
N SER A 71 0.36 12.05 -11.66
CA SER A 71 -0.92 11.51 -11.22
C SER A 71 -1.22 10.15 -11.83
N GLY A 72 -0.23 9.27 -11.96
CA GLY A 72 -0.41 7.93 -12.54
C GLY A 72 -0.29 7.88 -14.06
N SER A 73 0.93 8.05 -14.57
CA SER A 73 1.34 7.80 -15.95
C SER A 73 1.91 6.39 -16.11
N VAL A 74 1.87 5.86 -17.34
CA VAL A 74 2.47 4.56 -17.68
C VAL A 74 4.00 4.55 -17.53
N ASP A 75 4.61 5.73 -17.54
CA ASP A 75 6.04 5.95 -17.37
C ASP A 75 6.44 6.21 -15.91
N ASP A 76 5.47 6.24 -14.99
CA ASP A 76 5.76 6.44 -13.57
C ASP A 76 6.41 5.20 -12.94
N PRO A 77 7.31 5.38 -11.95
CA PRO A 77 7.95 4.29 -11.27
C PRO A 77 7.05 3.61 -10.24
N GLY A 78 7.34 2.34 -9.95
CA GLY A 78 6.89 1.64 -8.77
C GLY A 78 5.38 1.70 -8.54
N ILE A 79 4.97 2.18 -7.36
CA ILE A 79 3.58 2.20 -6.92
C ILE A 79 2.73 3.24 -7.67
N ARG A 80 3.36 4.26 -8.28
CA ARG A 80 2.69 5.32 -9.05
C ARG A 80 2.41 4.93 -10.50
N LYS A 81 3.01 3.83 -10.99
CA LYS A 81 2.78 3.36 -12.35
C LYS A 81 1.31 3.06 -12.60
N ALA A 82 0.74 3.70 -13.63
CA ALA A 82 -0.59 3.41 -14.12
C ALA A 82 -0.66 2.01 -14.75
N ARG A 83 -1.62 1.19 -14.33
CA ARG A 83 -1.75 -0.23 -14.71
C ARG A 83 -3.12 -0.66 -15.25
N SER A 84 -4.11 0.23 -15.33
CA SER A 84 -5.47 -0.14 -15.77
C SER A 84 -5.60 -0.45 -17.26
N VAL A 85 -6.36 -1.51 -17.55
CA VAL A 85 -6.94 -1.83 -18.85
C VAL A 85 -8.37 -2.34 -18.61
N GLY A 86 -9.38 -1.50 -18.86
CA GLY A 86 -10.78 -1.87 -18.63
C GLY A 86 -11.10 -2.06 -17.13
N PHE A 87 -11.78 -3.16 -16.80
CA PHE A 87 -12.04 -3.54 -15.40
C PHE A 87 -10.75 -4.07 -14.79
N THR A 88 -10.16 -3.33 -13.85
CA THR A 88 -8.84 -3.66 -13.31
C THR A 88 -8.85 -3.66 -11.80
N PHE A 89 -8.24 -4.70 -11.24
CA PHE A 89 -7.88 -4.80 -9.83
C PHE A 89 -6.37 -4.93 -9.77
N GLY A 90 -5.77 -4.35 -8.74
CA GLY A 90 -4.36 -4.54 -8.47
C GLY A 90 -4.09 -4.43 -6.99
N TRP A 91 -3.21 -5.30 -6.52
CA TRP A 91 -2.73 -5.29 -5.16
C TRP A 91 -1.32 -4.73 -5.10
N TYR A 92 -1.09 -3.84 -4.15
CA TYR A 92 0.23 -3.37 -3.75
C TYR A 92 0.48 -3.88 -2.33
N ARG A 93 1.52 -4.69 -2.15
CA ARG A 93 1.85 -5.31 -0.85
C ARG A 93 3.27 -4.94 -0.45
N ILE A 94 3.45 -4.63 0.82
CA ILE A 94 4.77 -4.42 1.42
C ILE A 94 4.82 -5.04 2.81
N ARG A 95 5.95 -5.67 3.12
CA ARG A 95 6.27 -6.22 4.43
C ARG A 95 7.35 -5.35 5.05
N VAL A 96 7.08 -4.81 6.23
CA VAL A 96 7.99 -3.90 6.94
C VAL A 96 8.34 -4.48 8.30
N THR A 97 9.62 -4.42 8.67
CA THR A 97 10.06 -4.72 10.03
C THR A 97 10.46 -3.43 10.72
N LEU A 98 9.90 -3.17 11.90
CA LEU A 98 10.13 -1.91 12.61
C LEU A 98 11.58 -1.82 13.12
N PRO A 99 12.34 -0.75 12.83
CA PRO A 99 13.67 -0.57 13.35
C PRO A 99 13.63 -0.18 14.83
N GLU A 100 14.77 -0.23 15.51
CA GLU A 100 14.90 0.33 16.86
C GLU A 100 14.72 1.85 16.85
N ARG A 101 15.33 2.52 15.85
CA ARG A 101 15.39 3.97 15.74
C ARG A 101 15.30 4.47 14.31
N ILE A 102 14.79 5.69 14.14
CA ILE A 102 14.84 6.46 12.88
C ILE A 102 15.58 7.76 13.18
N GLY A 103 16.87 7.81 12.82
CA GLY A 103 17.75 8.89 13.27
C GLY A 103 17.77 9.00 14.80
N ASP A 104 17.33 10.15 15.32
CA ASP A 104 17.26 10.40 16.76
C ASP A 104 15.93 9.95 17.43
N PHE A 105 14.98 9.43 16.66
CA PHE A 105 13.68 8.98 17.14
C PHE A 105 13.72 7.52 17.62
N GLU A 106 13.27 7.26 18.85
CA GLU A 106 13.00 5.91 19.39
C GLU A 106 11.64 5.41 18.88
N VAL A 107 11.60 4.25 18.23
CA VAL A 107 10.35 3.68 17.68
C VAL A 107 9.48 3.07 18.77
N SER A 108 10.08 2.54 19.84
CA SER A 108 9.34 1.80 20.86
C SER A 108 8.23 2.63 21.51
N GLY A 109 7.02 2.07 21.57
CA GLY A 109 5.84 2.67 22.19
C GLY A 109 5.20 3.83 21.41
N SER A 110 5.66 4.10 20.18
CA SER A 110 5.03 5.09 19.30
C SER A 110 3.77 4.54 18.62
N THR A 111 2.86 5.43 18.24
CA THR A 111 1.78 5.08 17.32
C THR A 111 2.30 5.17 15.90
N LEU A 112 2.10 4.10 15.12
CA LEU A 112 2.47 4.01 13.71
C LEU A 112 1.22 4.10 12.85
N TRP A 113 1.22 5.03 11.90
CA TRP A 113 0.19 5.18 10.90
C TRP A 113 0.75 4.87 9.52
N PHE A 114 -0.03 4.17 8.71
CA PHE A 114 0.19 4.09 7.27
C PHE A 114 -0.73 5.09 6.58
N GLU A 115 -0.17 5.83 5.65
CA GLU A 115 -0.96 6.70 4.79
C GLU A 115 -0.64 6.47 3.32
N THR A 116 -1.69 6.59 2.50
CA THR A 116 -1.58 6.59 1.04
C THR A 116 -2.76 7.33 0.41
N ASN A 117 -2.77 7.39 -0.91
CA ASN A 117 -3.87 7.89 -1.70
C ASN A 117 -3.98 7.00 -2.95
N ILE A 118 -5.08 6.27 -3.05
CA ILE A 118 -5.32 5.31 -4.12
C ILE A 118 -6.25 5.95 -5.16
N ASP A 119 -5.92 5.82 -6.45
CA ASP A 119 -6.80 6.28 -7.53
C ASP A 119 -8.02 5.35 -7.67
N ASP A 120 -9.18 5.93 -8.00
CA ASP A 120 -10.48 5.25 -8.02
C ASP A 120 -10.91 4.65 -6.67
N TYR A 121 -11.19 3.34 -6.58
CA TYR A 121 -11.60 2.70 -5.34
C TYR A 121 -10.39 2.05 -4.66
N GLY A 122 -10.19 2.34 -3.37
CA GLY A 122 -9.03 1.90 -2.60
C GLY A 122 -9.39 1.27 -1.27
N GLU A 123 -8.80 0.12 -0.97
CA GLU A 123 -8.83 -0.51 0.35
C GLU A 123 -7.40 -0.68 0.88
N VAL A 124 -7.22 -0.45 2.18
CA VAL A 124 -5.98 -0.68 2.91
C VAL A 124 -6.24 -1.69 4.01
N TRP A 125 -5.40 -2.72 4.04
CA TRP A 125 -5.43 -3.81 5.00
C TRP A 125 -4.10 -3.85 5.76
N ILE A 126 -4.17 -3.92 7.09
CA ILE A 126 -3.01 -4.08 7.97
C ILE A 126 -3.09 -5.48 8.59
N ASP A 127 -2.09 -6.31 8.32
CA ASP A 127 -2.01 -7.69 8.80
C ASP A 127 -3.26 -8.53 8.49
N GLY A 128 -3.95 -8.21 7.39
CA GLY A 128 -5.18 -8.87 6.97
C GLY A 128 -6.47 -8.30 7.57
N GLU A 129 -6.36 -7.35 8.49
CA GLU A 129 -7.49 -6.64 9.10
C GLU A 129 -7.68 -5.27 8.47
N TRP A 130 -8.90 -4.72 8.56
CA TRP A 130 -9.21 -3.36 8.11
C TRP A 130 -9.91 -2.59 9.22
N ASP A 131 -9.58 -1.30 9.36
CA ASP A 131 -10.31 -0.40 10.26
C ASP A 131 -11.25 0.52 9.48
N SER A 132 -12.54 0.15 9.51
CA SER A 132 -13.62 0.91 8.90
C SER A 132 -13.75 2.37 9.35
N LYS A 133 -13.27 2.71 10.55
CA LYS A 133 -13.47 4.04 11.15
C LYS A 133 -12.34 5.02 10.81
N ALA A 134 -11.16 4.52 10.45
CA ALA A 134 -9.97 5.34 10.27
C ALA A 134 -9.69 5.75 8.81
N GLY A 135 -10.39 5.17 7.83
CA GLY A 135 -10.15 5.46 6.41
C GLY A 135 -9.43 4.35 5.67
N ALA A 136 -9.65 3.10 6.09
CA ALA A 136 -9.18 1.92 5.37
C ALA A 136 -9.82 1.79 3.98
N VAL A 137 -11.07 2.22 3.79
CA VAL A 137 -11.73 2.24 2.48
C VAL A 137 -11.99 3.68 2.07
N GLN A 138 -11.47 4.07 0.91
CA GLN A 138 -11.62 5.40 0.34
C GLN A 138 -11.89 5.33 -1.16
N GLY A 139 -12.38 6.44 -1.70
CA GLY A 139 -12.64 6.61 -3.12
C GLY A 139 -11.68 7.61 -3.78
N PHE A 140 -12.03 7.96 -5.01
CA PHE A 140 -11.21 8.71 -5.96
C PHE A 140 -10.34 9.80 -5.33
N ASN A 141 -9.05 9.50 -5.15
CA ASN A 141 -8.03 10.43 -4.70
C ASN A 141 -8.27 11.01 -3.29
N VAL A 142 -8.95 10.27 -2.41
CA VAL A 142 -9.07 10.59 -0.98
C VAL A 142 -7.99 9.85 -0.20
N THR A 143 -7.36 10.54 0.77
CA THR A 143 -6.31 9.95 1.60
C THR A 143 -6.85 8.83 2.49
N ASN A 144 -6.18 7.68 2.46
CA ASN A 144 -6.27 6.64 3.47
C ASN A 144 -5.26 6.96 4.60
N ARG A 145 -5.70 6.97 5.85
CA ARG A 145 -4.82 7.01 7.04
C ARG A 145 -5.24 5.91 8.00
N VAL A 146 -4.46 4.84 8.10
CA VAL A 146 -4.83 3.65 8.87
C VAL A 146 -3.81 3.42 9.98
N CYS A 147 -4.28 3.16 11.20
CA CYS A 147 -3.39 2.82 12.31
C CYS A 147 -2.81 1.43 12.04
N VAL A 148 -1.47 1.32 12.03
CA VAL A 148 -0.77 0.05 11.93
C VAL A 148 -0.67 -0.59 13.31
N THR A 149 -0.27 0.20 14.30
CA THR A 149 -0.21 -0.18 15.72
C THR A 149 -0.16 1.09 16.57
N ASP A 150 -0.75 1.06 17.76
CA ASP A 150 -0.63 2.12 18.76
C ASP A 150 0.50 1.89 19.78
N ASP A 151 1.16 0.74 19.72
CA ASP A 151 2.31 0.35 20.54
C ASP A 151 3.39 -0.30 19.64
N ALA A 152 4.11 0.53 18.90
CA ALA A 152 5.18 0.08 18.02
C ALA A 152 6.29 -0.63 18.82
N ARG A 153 6.68 -1.83 18.38
CA ARG A 153 7.73 -2.64 19.02
C ARG A 153 8.81 -3.00 18.00
N PRO A 154 10.07 -2.56 18.18
CA PRO A 154 11.16 -2.90 17.27
C PRO A 154 11.26 -4.41 17.00
N GLY A 155 11.58 -4.77 15.76
CA GLY A 155 11.62 -6.16 15.28
C GLY A 155 10.25 -6.76 14.95
N THR A 156 9.14 -6.10 15.30
CA THR A 156 7.81 -6.54 14.86
C THR A 156 7.67 -6.34 13.36
N GLU A 157 7.05 -7.30 12.71
CA GLU A 157 6.73 -7.26 11.30
C GLU A 157 5.25 -6.94 11.09
N HIS A 158 4.98 -6.07 10.12
CA HIS A 158 3.64 -5.77 9.65
C HIS A 158 3.55 -5.94 8.13
N VAL A 159 2.41 -6.42 7.66
CA VAL A 159 2.06 -6.49 6.23
C VAL A 159 1.01 -5.45 5.94
N ILE A 160 1.29 -4.61 4.96
CA ILE A 160 0.36 -3.60 4.45
C ILE A 160 -0.03 -4.04 3.05
N ALA A 161 -1.34 -4.23 2.81
CA ALA A 161 -1.88 -4.61 1.52
C ALA A 161 -2.90 -3.57 1.06
N CYS A 162 -2.69 -3.00 -0.11
CA CYS A 162 -3.59 -2.04 -0.73
C CYS A 162 -4.25 -2.66 -1.95
N LEU A 163 -5.57 -2.69 -1.99
CA LEU A 163 -6.34 -3.05 -3.17
C LEU A 163 -6.78 -1.76 -3.88
N ALA A 164 -6.39 -1.61 -5.14
CA ALA A 164 -6.86 -0.57 -6.03
C ALA A 164 -7.79 -1.18 -7.08
N VAL A 165 -8.94 -0.54 -7.32
CA VAL A 165 -9.94 -1.01 -8.27
C VAL A 165 -10.40 0.13 -9.16
N ASN A 166 -10.26 -0.07 -10.47
CA ASN A 166 -10.84 0.79 -11.49
C ASN A 166 -11.96 0.03 -12.21
N GLY A 167 -13.15 0.62 -12.20
CA GLY A 167 -14.38 0.02 -12.68
C GLY A 167 -15.11 0.84 -13.74
N PRO A 168 -14.59 0.95 -14.97
CA PRO A 168 -15.28 1.72 -15.99
C PRO A 168 -16.47 0.94 -16.57
N PHE A 169 -17.63 1.03 -15.91
CA PHE A 169 -18.85 0.30 -16.28
C PHE A 169 -19.45 0.72 -17.64
N GLY A 170 -19.06 1.88 -18.16
CA GLY A 170 -19.61 2.48 -19.38
C GLY A 170 -18.61 3.33 -20.16
N ILE A 171 -17.31 2.99 -20.09
CA ILE A 171 -16.18 3.72 -20.70
C ILE A 171 -15.77 5.05 -20.01
N PRO A 172 -15.94 5.29 -18.69
CA PRO A 172 -15.18 6.37 -18.07
C PRO A 172 -13.67 6.02 -18.04
N GLY A 173 -12.79 7.03 -18.08
CA GLY A 173 -11.36 6.82 -17.86
C GLY A 173 -11.04 6.49 -16.40
N GLY A 174 -9.77 6.50 -16.04
CA GLY A 174 -9.30 6.18 -14.68
C GLY A 174 -8.10 5.26 -14.73
N ASN A 175 -7.41 5.11 -13.61
CA ASN A 175 -6.30 4.17 -13.50
C ASN A 175 -6.23 3.56 -12.10
N ILE A 176 -5.33 2.59 -11.91
CA ILE A 176 -4.96 2.11 -10.59
C ILE A 176 -3.49 2.42 -10.35
N PHE A 177 -3.23 3.06 -9.22
CA PHE A 177 -1.91 3.36 -8.66
C PHE A 177 -2.07 3.94 -7.26
N LEU A 178 -0.98 3.97 -6.50
CA LEU A 178 -0.88 4.74 -5.26
C LEU A 178 -0.09 6.01 -5.58
N ARG A 179 -0.64 7.19 -5.27
CA ARG A 179 0.06 8.47 -5.52
C ARG A 179 1.31 8.67 -4.69
N TRP A 180 1.35 8.04 -3.52
CA TRP A 180 2.41 8.08 -2.53
C TRP A 180 2.08 7.05 -1.45
N ALA A 181 3.07 6.64 -0.66
CA ALA A 181 2.85 5.81 0.51
C ALA A 181 3.87 6.19 1.59
N ARG A 182 3.43 6.32 2.85
CA ARG A 182 4.33 6.66 3.95
C ARG A 182 3.94 6.00 5.26
N LEU A 183 4.92 5.88 6.14
CA LEU A 183 4.74 5.53 7.55
C LEU A 183 5.00 6.76 8.42
N ASP A 184 4.00 7.14 9.21
CA ASP A 184 4.08 8.26 10.15
C ASP A 184 4.13 7.73 11.58
N PHE A 185 5.19 8.10 12.31
CA PHE A 185 5.36 7.77 13.72
C PHE A 185 4.99 8.97 14.58
N GLU A 186 4.10 8.75 15.54
CA GLU A 186 3.67 9.73 16.52
C GLU A 186 4.14 9.30 17.91
N ARG A 187 4.69 10.25 18.68
CA ARG A 187 4.96 9.98 20.10
C ARG A 187 3.65 9.67 20.83
N PRO A 188 3.70 8.78 21.82
CA PRO A 188 2.56 8.55 22.71
C PRO A 188 2.16 9.81 23.49
#